data_AF-A0A3N4YQ75-F1
#
_entry.id   AF-A0A3N4YQ75-F1
#
_cell.length_a   1.000
_cell.length_b   1.000
_cell.length_c   1.000
_cell.angle_alpha   90.00
_cell.angle_beta   90.00
_cell.angle_gamma   90.00
#
_symmetry.space_group_name_H-M   'P 1'
#
loop_
_entity.id
_entity.type
_entity.pdbx_description
1 polymer ?
#
loop_
_entity_poly.entity_id
_entity_poly.type
_entity_poly.pdbx_seq_one_letter_code
_entity_poly.pdbx_strand_id
1 'polypeptide(L)' 'MDDGDVVAQLPETHPGRFFSRIKPYGSMILHSEELADFADDLARVHAGAQPQEKKPLAALIDLARQYAGEPGIELHLDGD' A
#
# COMPACT_ATOMS: atom_id res chain seq x y z
N MET A 1 15.36 -5.01 -14.27
CA MET A 1 13.97 -5.19 -13.83
C MET A 1 13.92 -4.48 -12.51
N ASP A 2 13.42 -3.25 -12.53
CA ASP A 2 13.27 -2.38 -11.35
C ASP A 2 11.92 -2.70 -10.71
N ASP A 3 11.96 -3.37 -9.56
CA ASP A 3 10.79 -3.85 -8.80
C ASP A 3 10.40 -2.86 -7.69
N GLY A 4 10.75 -1.57 -7.84
CA GLY A 4 10.80 -0.64 -6.70
C GLY A 4 9.67 0.39 -6.57
N ASP A 5 8.82 0.61 -7.57
CA ASP A 5 8.07 1.88 -7.64
C ASP A 5 6.57 1.74 -7.89
N VAL A 6 5.87 1.15 -6.92
CA VAL A 6 4.39 1.14 -6.89
C VAL A 6 3.82 2.19 -5.93
N VAL A 7 4.64 2.69 -5.01
CA VAL A 7 4.21 3.55 -3.91
C VAL A 7 4.23 5.04 -4.29
N ALA A 8 5.20 5.47 -5.12
CA ALA A 8 5.32 6.86 -5.58
C ALA A 8 4.16 7.33 -6.49
N GLN A 9 3.34 6.40 -6.99
CA GLN A 9 2.15 6.69 -7.80
C GLN A 9 0.86 6.79 -6.98
N LEU A 10 0.94 6.67 -5.65
CA LEU A 10 -0.24 6.76 -4.79
C LEU A 10 -0.56 8.25 -4.52
N PRO A 11 -1.78 8.71 -4.83
CA PRO A 11 -2.15 10.10 -4.66
C PRO A 11 -2.14 10.54 -3.19
N GLU A 12 -1.55 11.71 -2.93
CA GLU A 12 -1.51 12.40 -1.62
C GLU A 12 -2.89 12.71 -1.01
N THR A 13 -3.98 12.43 -1.72
CA THR A 13 -5.34 12.90 -1.40
C THR A 13 -6.25 11.86 -0.75
N HIS A 14 -5.80 10.63 -0.50
CA HIS A 14 -6.66 9.61 0.11
C HIS A 14 -6.40 9.45 1.61
N PRO A 15 -7.37 9.77 2.48
CA PRO A 15 -7.25 9.64 3.93
C PRO A 15 -7.42 8.18 4.35
N GLY A 16 -6.38 7.38 4.13
CA GLY A 16 -6.27 6.03 4.69
C GLY A 16 -5.41 6.04 5.96
N ARG A 17 -5.77 5.21 6.96
CA ARG A 17 -5.11 5.17 8.28
C ARG A 17 -3.59 4.92 8.16
N PHE A 18 -3.18 4.21 7.11
CA PHE A 18 -1.80 3.85 6.86
C PHE A 18 -1.06 4.88 5.98
N PHE A 19 -1.77 5.57 5.08
CA PHE A 19 -1.18 6.60 4.22
C PHE A 19 -0.71 7.84 4.98
N SER A 20 -1.35 8.18 6.10
CA SER A 20 -0.87 9.24 6.99
C SER A 20 0.45 8.92 7.71
N ARG A 21 0.94 7.66 7.66
CA ARG A 21 2.26 7.27 8.20
C ARG A 21 3.40 7.42 7.19
N ILE A 22 3.11 7.55 5.90
CA ILE A 22 4.12 7.54 4.83
C ILE A 22 4.82 8.90 4.67
N LYS A 23 4.24 10.02 5.16
CA LYS A 23 4.88 11.36 5.10
C LYS A 23 5.14 11.96 6.50
N PRO A 24 6.28 12.67 6.71
CA PRO A 24 7.12 13.29 5.67
C PRO A 24 8.48 12.63 5.35
N TYR A 25 8.89 11.53 5.99
CA TYR A 25 10.21 10.90 5.76
C TYR A 25 10.26 9.37 5.99
N GLY A 26 9.11 8.68 5.96
CA GLY A 26 9.01 7.35 6.54
C GLY A 26 8.80 6.27 5.50
N SER A 27 9.84 5.51 5.20
CA SER A 27 9.65 4.13 4.78
C SER A 27 8.76 3.44 5.81
N MET A 28 7.69 2.82 5.33
CA MET A 28 6.71 2.17 6.18
C MET A 28 6.90 0.67 6.09
N ILE A 29 7.21 0.05 7.23
CA ILE A 29 7.25 -1.41 7.36
C ILE A 29 5.88 -1.86 7.86
N LEU A 30 5.25 -2.76 7.12
CA LEU A 30 4.01 -3.43 7.49
C LEU A 30 4.31 -4.89 7.82
N HIS A 31 3.95 -5.32 9.01
CA HIS A 31 4.03 -6.73 9.39
C HIS A 31 2.85 -7.52 8.84
N SER A 32 3.01 -8.84 8.75
CA SER A 32 2.01 -9.77 8.18
C SER A 32 0.62 -9.61 8.80
N GLU A 33 0.55 -9.29 10.09
CA GLU A 33 -0.70 -9.01 10.83
C GLU A 33 -1.38 -7.70 10.41
N GLU A 34 -0.62 -6.69 9.99
CA GLU A 34 -1.13 -5.38 9.54
C GLU A 34 -1.51 -5.40 8.05
N LEU A 35 -1.01 -6.36 7.27
CA LEU A 35 -1.22 -6.43 5.83
C LEU A 35 -2.67 -6.71 5.44
N ALA A 36 -3.42 -7.45 6.25
CA ALA A 36 -4.85 -7.69 6.01
C ALA A 36 -5.67 -6.40 6.18
N ASP A 37 -5.42 -5.64 7.24
CA ASP A 37 -6.05 -4.34 7.48
C ASP A 37 -5.62 -3.30 6.44
N PHE A 38 -4.34 -3.33 6.03
CA PHE A 38 -3.81 -2.47 4.97
C PHE A 38 -4.49 -2.73 3.62
N ALA A 39 -4.70 -4.01 3.26
CA ALA A 39 -5.42 -4.36 2.04
C ALA A 39 -6.89 -3.88 2.04
N ASP A 40 -7.55 -3.89 3.20
CA ASP A 40 -8.92 -3.36 3.32
C ASP A 40 -8.96 -1.83 3.16
N ASP A 41 -8.01 -1.13 3.78
CA ASP A 41 -7.85 0.32 3.66
C ASP A 41 -7.58 0.71 2.19
N LEU A 42 -6.68 -0.02 1.52
CA LEU A 42 -6.41 0.15 0.08
C LEU A 42 -7.62 -0.13 -0.81
N ALA A 43 -8.45 -1.12 -0.48
CA ALA A 43 -9.65 -1.42 -1.26
C ALA A 43 -10.67 -0.27 -1.19
N ARG A 44 -10.77 0.40 -0.04
CA ARG A 44 -11.60 1.61 0.12
C ARG A 44 -11.06 2.77 -0.69
N VAL A 45 -9.74 2.97 -0.69
CA VAL A 45 -9.05 3.96 -1.53
C VAL A 45 -9.29 3.66 -3.01
N HIS A 46 -9.10 2.42 -3.45
CA HIS A 46 -9.32 1.97 -4.83
C HIS A 46 -10.74 2.23 -5.34
N ALA A 47 -11.76 2.15 -4.47
CA ALA A 47 -13.14 2.46 -4.84
C ALA A 47 -13.34 3.94 -5.23
N GLY A 48 -12.63 4.86 -4.57
CA GLY A 48 -12.69 6.30 -4.82
C GLY A 48 -11.63 6.85 -5.77
N ALA A 49 -10.61 6.05 -6.10
CA ALA A 49 -9.45 6.48 -6.89
C ALA A 49 -9.78 6.76 -8.37
N GLN A 50 -8.97 7.61 -8.99
CA GLN A 50 -9.06 7.92 -10.41
C GLN A 50 -8.64 6.70 -11.26
N PRO A 51 -9.09 6.59 -12.53
CA PRO A 51 -8.78 5.44 -13.38
C PRO A 51 -7.28 5.13 -13.49
N GLN A 52 -6.42 6.15 -13.50
CA GLN A 52 -4.97 5.97 -13.56
C GLN A 52 -4.35 5.42 -12.26
N GLU A 53 -5.00 5.60 -11.12
CA GLU A 53 -4.55 5.16 -9.80
C GLU A 53 -5.07 3.75 -9.45
N LYS A 54 -6.15 3.31 -10.10
CA LYS A 54 -6.77 2.00 -9.84
C LYS A 54 -5.83 0.83 -10.11
N LYS A 55 -5.02 0.90 -11.17
CA LYS A 55 -4.09 -0.18 -11.53
C LYS A 55 -2.99 -0.38 -10.48
N PRO A 56 -2.22 0.65 -10.05
CA PRO A 56 -1.23 0.48 -8.98
C PRO A 56 -1.86 0.09 -7.64
N LEU A 57 -3.03 0.66 -7.31
CA LEU A 57 -3.76 0.29 -6.09
C LEU A 57 -4.21 -1.18 -6.10
N ALA A 58 -4.72 -1.69 -7.22
CA ALA A 58 -5.11 -3.09 -7.35
C ALA A 58 -3.90 -4.02 -7.16
N ALA A 59 -2.75 -3.70 -7.76
CA ALA A 59 -1.52 -4.48 -7.59
C ALA A 59 -1.05 -4.50 -6.12
N LEU A 60 -1.14 -3.36 -5.43
CA LEU A 60 -0.75 -3.26 -4.03
C LEU A 60 -1.71 -4.01 -3.09
N ILE A 61 -3.01 -4.01 -3.38
CA ILE A 61 -4.01 -4.81 -2.66
C ILE A 61 -3.71 -6.31 -2.79
N ASP A 62 -3.43 -6.78 -4.00
CA ASP A 62 -3.08 -8.18 -4.24
C ASP A 62 -1.80 -8.57 -3.48
N LEU A 63 -0.76 -7.72 -3.54
CA LEU A 63 0.50 -7.94 -2.82
C LEU A 63 0.30 -8.03 -1.30
N ALA A 64 -0.46 -7.09 -0.73
CA ALA A 64 -0.77 -7.09 0.70
C ALA A 64 -1.56 -8.33 1.12
N ARG A 65 -2.52 -8.78 0.31
CA ARG A 65 -3.28 -10.01 0.60
C ARG A 65 -2.45 -11.27 0.50
N GLN A 66 -1.56 -11.35 -0.48
CA GLN A 66 -0.66 -12.48 -0.64
C GLN A 66 0.22 -12.64 0.60
N TYR A 67 0.82 -11.55 1.07
CA TYR A 67 1.73 -11.57 2.20
C TYR A 67 1.04 -11.57 3.57
N ALA A 68 -0.24 -11.21 3.67
CA ALA A 68 -1.01 -11.38 4.90
C ALA A 68 -1.14 -12.86 5.32
N GLY A 69 -1.06 -13.80 4.38
CA GLY A 69 -1.09 -15.24 4.64
C GLY A 69 0.28 -15.85 5.01
N GLU A 70 1.36 -15.10 4.88
CA GLU A 70 2.72 -15.58 5.07
C GLU A 70 3.33 -15.03 6.37
N PRO A 71 3.47 -15.87 7.41
CA PRO A 71 3.96 -15.40 8.71
C PRO A 71 5.43 -14.98 8.62
N GLY A 72 5.74 -13.79 9.12
CA GLY A 72 7.10 -13.27 9.20
C GLY A 72 7.55 -12.48 7.97
N ILE A 73 6.65 -12.22 7.02
CA ILE A 73 6.91 -11.29 5.92
C ILE A 73 6.65 -9.85 6.35
N GLU A 74 7.55 -8.97 5.94
CA GLU A 74 7.50 -7.53 6.12
C GLU A 74 7.39 -6.87 4.75
N LEU A 75 6.42 -5.99 4.57
CA LEU A 75 6.29 -5.18 3.36
C LEU A 75 6.84 -3.78 3.63
N HIS A 76 7.85 -3.39 2.86
CA HIS A 76 8.49 -2.09 2.97
C HIS A 76 7.94 -1.18 1.88
N LEU A 77 7.32 -0.08 2.27
CA LEU A 77 6.80 0.96 1.38
C LEU A 77 7.67 2.19 1.54
N ASP A 78 8.59 2.41 0.62
CA ASP A 78 9.39 3.63 0.56
C ASP A 78 8.61 4.73 -0.19
N GLY A 79 8.58 5.93 0.39
CA GLY A 79 8.06 7.13 -0.26
C GLY A 79 9.22 8.06 -0.60
N ASP A 80 9.47 8.26 -1.90
CA ASP A 80 10.43 9.24 -2.44
C ASP A 80 9.90 10.68 -2.37
#